data_AF-A0A4S4L7F7-F1
#
_entry.id   AF-A0A4S4L7F7-F1
#
_cell.length_a   1.000
_cell.length_b   1.000
_cell.length_c   1.000
_cell.angle_alpha   90.00
_cell.angle_beta   90.00
_cell.angle_gamma   90.00
#
_symmetry.space_group_name_H-M   'P 1'
#
loop_
_entity.id
_entity.type
_entity.pdbx_description
1 polymer ?
#
loop_
_entity_poly.entity_id
_entity_poly.type
_entity_poly.pdbx_seq_one_letter_code
_entity_poly.pdbx_strand_id
1 'polypeptide(L)'
;MQTQNYPTKDNGRNGPGIASPTKQHKSVKRLHVFFPSSKASECAWGLLHELANSTNSPKTLLRAIPCYPPTELELTNAPCPVDAKMFADMLTGEDLDSYVAQQAACLKDCKDCWSMLRPDVVMRQDAPPMKKGDPFSDAENDYESDSSSVLIGKNSWRLLAWFIHLFEKDQATVEPHLAGMLLVHHKSSILLNQSPERYSIFFLSQIKPAHSRSSEPRSSADPALDIIFTCYNQTDGRRRELGARLMSLVRSPILVTL
;
A
#
# COMPACT_ATOMS: atom_id res chain seq x y z
N MET A 1 -40.70 -85.63 -36.40
CA MET A 1 -40.98 -84.66 -35.32
C MET A 1 -40.73 -83.28 -35.88
N GLN A 2 -41.80 -82.51 -36.10
CA GLN A 2 -41.78 -81.14 -36.61
C GLN A 2 -41.83 -80.18 -35.41
N THR A 3 -40.95 -79.18 -35.36
CA THR A 3 -41.04 -78.07 -34.40
C THR A 3 -41.09 -76.75 -35.14
N GLN A 4 -42.13 -75.97 -34.80
CA GLN A 4 -42.59 -74.73 -35.40
C GLN A 4 -41.67 -73.54 -35.11
N ASN A 5 -41.60 -72.63 -36.09
CA ASN A 5 -41.08 -71.27 -36.00
C ASN A 5 -42.01 -70.35 -35.19
N TYR A 6 -41.43 -69.43 -34.40
CA TYR A 6 -42.11 -68.22 -33.91
C TYR A 6 -41.35 -66.96 -34.38
N PRO A 7 -42.06 -65.91 -34.83
CA PRO A 7 -41.44 -64.64 -35.21
C PRO A 7 -41.42 -63.67 -34.02
N THR A 8 -40.25 -63.12 -33.70
CA THR A 8 -40.11 -62.00 -32.75
C THR A 8 -40.32 -60.67 -33.45
N LYS A 9 -41.24 -59.89 -32.88
CA LYS A 9 -41.67 -58.57 -33.32
C LYS A 9 -40.57 -57.52 -33.24
N ASP A 10 -40.55 -56.73 -34.30
CA ASP A 10 -40.03 -55.38 -34.42
C ASP A 10 -40.62 -54.45 -33.34
N ASN A 11 -39.79 -53.57 -32.76
CA ASN A 11 -40.27 -52.49 -31.90
C ASN A 11 -39.28 -51.32 -31.97
N GLY A 12 -39.52 -50.44 -32.95
CA GLY A 12 -38.88 -49.14 -33.03
C GLY A 12 -39.27 -48.23 -31.87
N ARG A 13 -38.28 -47.46 -31.39
CA ARG A 13 -38.47 -46.17 -30.71
C ARG A 13 -37.33 -45.23 -31.08
N ASN A 14 -37.47 -44.60 -32.25
CA ASN A 14 -36.77 -43.35 -32.57
C ASN A 14 -37.53 -42.21 -31.90
N GLY A 15 -37.09 -41.81 -30.71
CA GLY A 15 -37.53 -40.57 -30.06
C GLY A 15 -36.59 -39.41 -30.44
N PRO A 16 -37.10 -38.21 -30.78
CA PRO A 16 -36.26 -37.04 -30.98
C PRO A 16 -35.62 -36.66 -29.64
N GLY A 17 -34.30 -36.81 -29.56
CA GLY A 17 -33.52 -36.41 -28.40
C GLY A 17 -33.66 -34.91 -28.17
N ILE A 18 -34.38 -34.53 -27.11
CA ILE A 18 -34.39 -33.18 -26.55
C ILE A 18 -32.99 -32.94 -25.98
N ALA A 19 -32.11 -32.37 -26.81
CA ALA A 19 -30.79 -31.94 -26.38
C ALA A 19 -30.95 -30.78 -25.38
N SER A 20 -30.52 -31.03 -24.15
CA SER A 20 -30.55 -30.05 -23.06
C SER A 20 -29.70 -28.82 -23.41
N PRO A 21 -30.24 -27.59 -23.37
CA PRO A 21 -29.53 -26.35 -23.75
C PRO A 21 -28.55 -25.86 -22.68
N THR A 22 -28.03 -26.75 -21.82
CA THR A 22 -27.23 -26.38 -20.63
C THR A 22 -25.73 -26.26 -20.91
N LYS A 23 -25.30 -26.32 -22.17
CA LYS A 23 -23.93 -26.03 -22.60
C LYS A 23 -23.80 -24.68 -23.31
N GLN A 24 -24.58 -23.68 -22.88
CA GLN A 24 -24.28 -22.30 -23.24
C GLN A 24 -22.91 -21.96 -22.64
N HIS A 25 -21.94 -21.92 -23.56
CA HIS A 25 -20.62 -21.35 -23.41
C HIS A 25 -20.65 -20.19 -22.42
N LYS A 26 -20.16 -20.43 -21.20
CA LYS A 26 -19.47 -19.40 -20.43
C LYS A 26 -18.23 -19.04 -21.22
N SER A 27 -18.41 -18.34 -22.35
CA SER A 27 -17.37 -17.49 -22.88
C SER A 27 -17.19 -16.43 -21.81
N VAL A 28 -16.31 -16.73 -20.86
CA VAL A 28 -15.70 -15.73 -20.01
C VAL A 28 -15.04 -14.81 -21.03
N LYS A 29 -15.75 -13.75 -21.42
CA LYS A 29 -15.18 -12.62 -22.12
C LYS A 29 -13.96 -12.30 -21.28
N ARG A 30 -12.77 -12.61 -21.80
CA ARG A 30 -11.51 -12.20 -21.19
C ARG A 30 -11.67 -10.70 -21.06
N LEU A 31 -12.00 -10.23 -19.86
CA LEU A 31 -12.02 -8.82 -19.54
C LEU A 31 -10.62 -8.39 -19.91
N HIS A 32 -10.49 -7.66 -21.03
CA HIS A 32 -9.24 -7.06 -21.41
C HIS A 32 -8.79 -6.30 -20.17
N VAL A 33 -7.69 -6.74 -19.57
CA VAL A 33 -7.09 -6.05 -18.43
C VAL A 33 -6.85 -4.64 -18.91
N PHE A 34 -7.65 -3.69 -18.41
CA PHE A 34 -7.65 -2.34 -18.92
C PHE A 34 -6.46 -1.63 -18.30
N PHE A 35 -5.32 -1.72 -18.98
CA PHE A 35 -4.15 -0.97 -18.57
C PHE A 35 -4.32 0.49 -18.98
N PRO A 36 -4.05 1.45 -18.07
CA PRO A 36 -4.12 2.85 -18.42
C PRO A 36 -3.08 3.17 -19.51
N SER A 37 -3.47 4.02 -20.46
CA SER A 37 -2.53 4.55 -21.45
C SER A 37 -1.46 5.42 -20.77
N SER A 38 -0.29 5.61 -21.40
CA SER A 38 0.76 6.48 -20.84
C SER A 38 0.25 7.88 -20.51
N LYS A 39 -0.57 8.45 -21.40
CA LYS A 39 -1.20 9.76 -21.19
C LYS A 39 -2.16 9.76 -20.00
N ALA A 40 -2.98 8.72 -19.84
CA ALA A 40 -3.87 8.61 -18.69
C ALA A 40 -3.07 8.49 -17.37
N SER A 41 -2.00 7.71 -17.35
CA SER A 41 -1.10 7.63 -16.19
C SER A 41 -0.45 8.98 -15.88
N GLU A 42 0.02 9.72 -16.88
CA GLU A 42 0.59 11.05 -16.70
C GLU A 42 -0.42 12.05 -16.14
N CYS A 43 -1.66 12.06 -16.67
CA CYS A 43 -2.74 12.90 -16.14
C CYS A 43 -3.09 12.51 -14.70
N ALA A 44 -3.14 11.22 -14.37
CA ALA A 44 -3.38 10.75 -13.01
C ALA A 44 -2.28 11.21 -12.05
N TRP A 45 -1.01 11.16 -12.46
CA TRP A 45 0.10 11.71 -11.68
C TRP A 45 -0.02 13.22 -11.48
N GLY A 46 -0.38 13.97 -12.53
CA GLY A 46 -0.63 15.41 -12.42
C GLY A 46 -1.73 15.71 -11.41
N LEU A 47 -2.84 14.97 -11.46
CA LEU A 47 -3.93 15.11 -10.51
C LEU A 47 -3.49 14.77 -9.07
N LEU A 48 -2.73 13.69 -8.85
CA LEU A 48 -2.21 13.34 -7.53
C LEU A 48 -1.31 14.43 -6.93
N HIS A 49 -0.49 15.08 -7.75
CA HIS A 49 0.32 16.21 -7.30
C HIS A 49 -0.53 17.45 -7.01
N GLU A 50 -1.53 17.76 -7.84
CA GLU A 50 -2.44 18.89 -7.61
C GLU A 50 -3.24 18.70 -6.31
N LEU A 51 -3.76 17.48 -6.08
CA LEU A 51 -4.45 17.13 -4.85
C LEU A 51 -3.54 17.27 -3.63
N ALA A 52 -2.27 16.85 -3.75
CA ALA A 52 -1.28 16.95 -2.69
C ALA A 52 -0.81 18.39 -2.43
N ASN A 53 -0.80 19.27 -3.44
CA ASN A 53 -0.27 20.63 -3.33
C ASN A 53 -1.35 21.66 -2.97
N SER A 54 -2.47 21.65 -3.67
CA SER A 54 -3.41 22.76 -3.68
C SER A 54 -4.72 22.43 -2.97
N THR A 55 -5.24 21.23 -3.14
CA THR A 55 -6.64 20.92 -2.75
C THR A 55 -6.76 20.34 -1.35
N ASN A 56 -5.86 19.43 -0.96
CA ASN A 56 -6.00 18.67 0.28
C ASN A 56 -4.88 18.94 1.27
N SER A 57 -5.20 18.77 2.56
CA SER A 57 -4.19 18.66 3.59
C SER A 57 -3.43 17.33 3.46
N PRO A 58 -2.12 17.26 3.79
CA PRO A 58 -1.38 16.00 3.80
C PRO A 58 -2.08 14.91 4.61
N LYS A 59 -2.57 15.28 5.81
CA LYS A 59 -3.37 14.42 6.70
C LYS A 59 -4.55 13.74 6.02
N THR A 60 -5.31 14.46 5.18
CA THR A 60 -6.47 13.93 4.45
C THR A 60 -6.08 12.87 3.41
N LEU A 61 -4.88 12.95 2.85
CA LEU A 61 -4.37 11.99 1.87
C LEU A 61 -3.66 10.82 2.56
N LEU A 62 -2.85 11.10 3.58
CA LEU A 62 -2.08 10.10 4.32
C LEU A 62 -2.98 9.12 5.09
N ARG A 63 -4.19 9.53 5.52
CA ARG A 63 -5.18 8.61 6.11
C ARG A 63 -5.64 7.49 5.16
N ALA A 64 -5.54 7.70 3.85
CA ALA A 64 -5.97 6.72 2.86
C ALA A 64 -4.86 5.70 2.53
N ILE A 65 -3.67 5.87 3.09
CA ILE A 65 -2.53 4.99 2.88
C ILE A 65 -2.50 3.96 4.01
N PRO A 66 -2.27 2.67 3.71
CA PRO A 66 -2.08 1.66 4.73
C PRO A 66 -0.95 2.06 5.69
N CYS A 67 -1.17 1.87 6.98
CA CYS A 67 -0.16 2.11 7.99
C CYS A 67 -0.47 1.36 9.28
N TYR A 68 0.54 1.26 10.15
CA TYR A 68 0.37 0.68 11.46
C TYR A 68 -0.30 1.70 12.40
N PRO A 69 -1.29 1.29 13.20
CA PRO A 69 -1.95 2.18 14.14
C PRO A 69 -0.91 2.76 15.12
N PRO A 70 -1.01 4.06 15.47
CA PRO A 70 -0.15 4.66 16.49
C PRO A 70 -0.45 4.10 17.88
N THR A 71 0.56 4.02 18.72
CA THR A 71 0.39 3.66 20.13
C THR A 71 -0.21 4.82 20.92
N GLU A 72 -0.78 4.55 22.09
CA GLU A 72 -1.32 5.60 22.97
C GLU A 72 -0.22 6.60 23.38
N LEU A 73 1.01 6.12 23.60
CA LEU A 73 2.16 6.96 23.89
C LEU A 73 2.49 7.89 22.71
N GLU A 74 2.48 7.37 21.48
CA GLU A 74 2.73 8.16 20.26
C GLU A 74 1.65 9.21 20.03
N LEU A 75 0.40 8.89 20.33
CA LEU A 75 -0.71 9.83 20.26
C LEU A 75 -0.62 10.91 21.35
N THR A 76 -0.22 10.53 22.55
CA THR A 76 -0.03 11.46 23.69
C THR A 76 1.11 12.44 23.41
N ASN A 77 2.19 11.96 22.79
CA ASN A 77 3.37 12.75 22.47
C ASN A 77 3.32 13.40 21.08
N ALA A 78 2.25 13.17 20.31
CA ALA A 78 2.13 13.71 18.96
C ALA A 78 2.19 15.25 19.00
N PRO A 79 2.93 15.87 18.06
CA PRO A 79 3.06 17.33 18.04
C PRO A 79 1.75 18.05 17.72
N CYS A 80 0.74 17.32 17.25
CA CYS A 80 -0.62 17.79 17.08
C CYS A 80 -1.63 16.72 17.50
N PRO A 81 -2.80 17.08 18.05
CA PRO A 81 -3.83 16.11 18.38
C PRO A 81 -4.28 15.32 17.15
N VAL A 82 -4.19 13.99 17.23
CA VAL A 82 -4.70 13.08 16.19
C VAL A 82 -5.74 12.18 16.80
N ASP A 83 -6.89 12.06 16.13
CA ASP A 83 -7.92 11.11 16.51
C ASP A 83 -7.48 9.70 16.06
N ALA A 84 -7.35 8.78 17.01
CA ALA A 84 -6.98 7.39 16.74
C ALA A 84 -7.91 6.71 15.73
N LYS A 85 -9.18 7.14 15.66
CA LYS A 85 -10.16 6.62 14.70
C LYS A 85 -9.77 6.90 13.25
N MET A 86 -8.94 7.91 13.00
CA MET A 86 -8.44 8.22 11.65
C MET A 86 -7.59 7.10 11.04
N PHE A 87 -7.09 6.18 11.86
CA PHE A 87 -6.32 5.01 11.42
C PHE A 87 -7.15 3.72 11.34
N ALA A 88 -8.44 3.78 11.73
CA ALA A 88 -9.32 2.61 11.84
C ALA A 88 -10.19 2.39 10.59
N ASP A 89 -10.25 3.35 9.67
CA ASP A 89 -11.07 3.31 8.45
C ASP A 89 -10.48 2.35 7.41
N MET A 90 -10.50 1.04 7.68
CA MET A 90 -10.33 0.04 6.63
C MET A 90 -11.63 -0.06 5.83
N LEU A 91 -11.53 0.03 4.50
CA LEU A 91 -12.60 -0.22 3.54
C LEU A 91 -13.39 -1.49 3.90
N THR A 92 -14.55 -1.32 4.53
CA THR A 92 -15.56 -2.37 4.62
C THR A 92 -15.86 -2.81 3.20
N GLY A 93 -15.93 -4.13 2.95
CA GLY A 93 -15.93 -4.72 1.61
C GLY A 93 -17.14 -4.39 0.72
N GLU A 94 -17.97 -3.43 1.13
CA GLU A 94 -19.28 -3.12 0.55
C GLU A 94 -19.18 -2.14 -0.65
N ASP A 95 -18.04 -1.47 -0.87
CA ASP A 95 -17.86 -0.44 -1.94
C ASP A 95 -17.00 -0.89 -3.15
N LEU A 96 -16.96 -2.19 -3.48
CA LEU A 96 -16.15 -2.72 -4.60
C LEU A 96 -16.91 -2.78 -5.95
N ASP A 97 -17.88 -1.88 -6.15
CA ASP A 97 -18.73 -1.88 -7.34
C ASP A 97 -17.99 -1.41 -8.61
N SER A 98 -16.91 -0.64 -8.48
CA SER A 98 -16.13 -0.16 -9.63
C SER A 98 -14.94 -1.06 -9.95
N TYR A 99 -14.64 -1.23 -11.25
CA TYR A 99 -13.46 -1.98 -11.70
C TYR A 99 -12.15 -1.41 -11.09
N VAL A 100 -12.06 -0.09 -10.96
CA VAL A 100 -10.89 0.57 -10.34
C VAL A 100 -10.80 0.20 -8.85
N ALA A 101 -11.92 0.17 -8.13
CA ALA A 101 -11.94 -0.27 -6.73
C ALA A 101 -11.51 -1.74 -6.58
N GLN A 102 -11.92 -2.61 -7.52
CA GLN A 102 -11.48 -4.02 -7.53
C GLN A 102 -9.97 -4.14 -7.82
N GLN A 103 -9.42 -3.34 -8.74
CA GLN A 103 -7.97 -3.32 -9.00
C GLN A 103 -7.20 -2.75 -7.80
N ALA A 104 -7.75 -1.74 -7.12
CA ALA A 104 -7.17 -1.18 -5.90
C ALA A 104 -7.31 -2.10 -4.69
N ALA A 105 -8.06 -3.21 -4.78
CA ALA A 105 -8.25 -4.12 -3.66
C ALA A 105 -6.94 -4.79 -3.21
N CYS A 106 -5.94 -4.93 -4.09
CA CYS A 106 -4.62 -5.43 -3.70
C CYS A 106 -3.89 -4.50 -2.71
N LEU A 107 -4.28 -3.22 -2.64
CA LEU A 107 -3.74 -2.28 -1.66
C LEU A 107 -4.17 -2.63 -0.23
N LYS A 108 -5.23 -3.44 -0.05
CA LYS A 108 -5.65 -3.94 1.26
C LYS A 108 -4.64 -4.91 1.87
N ASP A 109 -3.82 -5.55 1.03
CA ASP A 109 -2.78 -6.48 1.47
C ASP A 109 -1.48 -5.75 1.85
N CYS A 110 -1.35 -4.47 1.48
CA CYS A 110 -0.25 -3.62 1.89
C CYS A 110 -0.44 -3.19 3.35
N LYS A 111 0.58 -3.36 4.19
CA LYS A 111 0.53 -2.97 5.62
C LYS A 111 1.00 -1.54 5.86
N ASP A 112 1.81 -1.02 4.94
CA ASP A 112 2.46 0.28 4.99
C ASP A 112 2.67 0.83 3.57
N CYS A 113 3.11 2.09 3.46
CA CYS A 113 3.42 2.70 2.16
C CYS A 113 4.62 2.06 1.45
N TRP A 114 5.53 1.40 2.18
CA TRP A 114 6.73 0.78 1.61
C TRP A 114 6.41 -0.48 0.82
N SER A 115 5.49 -1.30 1.32
CA SER A 115 4.97 -2.49 0.66
C SER A 115 4.29 -2.14 -0.68
N MET A 116 3.69 -0.95 -0.81
CA MET A 116 3.14 -0.45 -2.08
C MET A 116 4.21 -0.16 -3.15
N LEU A 117 5.48 -0.04 -2.77
CA LEU A 117 6.57 0.23 -3.71
C LEU A 117 7.07 -1.05 -4.39
N ARG A 118 6.71 -2.23 -3.88
CA ARG A 118 7.19 -3.50 -4.41
C ARG A 118 6.80 -3.70 -5.88
N PRO A 119 7.63 -4.41 -6.67
CA PRO A 119 7.39 -4.63 -8.10
C PRO A 119 6.06 -5.32 -8.44
N ASP A 120 5.53 -6.12 -7.51
CA ASP A 120 4.35 -6.94 -7.72
C ASP A 120 3.03 -6.21 -7.41
N VAL A 121 3.08 -5.10 -6.68
CA VAL A 121 1.89 -4.27 -6.42
C VAL A 121 1.52 -3.43 -7.65
N VAL A 122 2.52 -2.88 -8.35
CA VAL A 122 2.31 -2.04 -9.54
C VAL A 122 2.62 -2.83 -10.82
N MET A 123 1.67 -3.67 -11.24
CA MET A 123 1.80 -4.45 -12.48
C MET A 123 1.55 -3.59 -13.73
N ARG A 124 2.39 -3.76 -14.77
CA ARG A 124 2.14 -3.25 -16.14
C ARG A 124 1.86 -4.40 -17.10
N GLN A 125 1.21 -4.09 -18.22
CA GLN A 125 0.84 -5.00 -19.29
C GLN A 125 1.99 -5.88 -19.82
N ASP A 126 3.21 -5.36 -19.77
CA ASP A 126 4.39 -6.03 -20.33
C ASP A 126 5.08 -6.97 -19.32
N ALA A 127 4.59 -7.05 -18.08
CA ALA A 127 5.14 -7.97 -17.10
C ALA A 127 4.66 -9.40 -17.41
N PRO A 128 5.57 -10.39 -17.50
CA PRO A 128 5.15 -11.78 -17.63
C PRO A 128 4.26 -12.17 -16.44
N PRO A 129 3.21 -13.00 -16.65
CA PRO A 129 2.31 -13.38 -15.57
C PRO A 129 3.12 -14.03 -14.44
N MET A 130 3.16 -13.38 -13.28
CA MET A 130 3.81 -13.96 -12.10
C MET A 130 3.04 -15.23 -11.72
N LYS A 131 3.78 -16.32 -11.50
CA LYS A 131 3.20 -17.57 -11.01
C LYS A 131 2.50 -17.26 -9.68
N LYS A 132 1.27 -17.74 -9.51
CA LYS A 132 0.50 -17.66 -8.25
C LYS A 132 1.27 -18.32 -7.10
N GLY A 133 2.21 -17.59 -6.51
CA GLY A 133 2.66 -17.77 -5.14
C GLY A 133 1.91 -16.77 -4.27
N ASP A 134 1.67 -17.12 -3.01
CA ASP A 134 1.01 -16.26 -2.03
C ASP A 134 1.81 -14.95 -1.86
N PRO A 135 1.30 -13.79 -2.32
CA PRO A 135 2.12 -12.59 -2.47
C PRO A 135 2.43 -11.86 -1.15
N PHE A 136 1.76 -12.20 -0.04
CA PHE A 136 1.86 -11.42 1.21
C PHE A 136 2.03 -12.25 2.48
N SER A 137 2.47 -13.51 2.35
CA SER A 137 2.87 -14.30 3.50
C SER A 137 4.19 -13.76 4.07
N ASP A 138 4.08 -12.90 5.09
CA ASP A 138 5.13 -12.72 6.11
C ASP A 138 5.26 -14.04 6.87
N ALA A 139 5.78 -15.07 6.23
CA ALA A 139 6.27 -16.23 6.92
C ALA A 139 7.64 -15.86 7.48
N GLU A 140 7.78 -15.93 8.81
CA GLU A 140 9.04 -16.07 9.52
C GLU A 140 9.79 -17.34 9.07
N ASN A 141 10.19 -17.41 7.81
CA ASN A 141 11.01 -18.47 7.27
C ASN A 141 12.29 -17.85 6.73
N ASP A 142 13.27 -17.79 7.63
CA ASP A 142 14.60 -18.37 7.47
C ASP A 142 15.10 -18.48 6.02
N TYR A 143 16.04 -17.59 5.72
CA TYR A 143 17.16 -17.63 4.76
C TYR A 143 17.08 -18.52 3.50
N GLU A 144 17.64 -17.98 2.41
CA GLU A 144 17.97 -18.66 1.14
C GLU A 144 16.87 -18.64 0.05
N SER A 145 16.43 -17.45 -0.37
CA SER A 145 16.00 -17.28 -1.77
C SER A 145 16.66 -16.05 -2.36
N ASP A 146 17.72 -16.32 -3.12
CA ASP A 146 18.62 -15.44 -3.88
C ASP A 146 17.94 -14.66 -5.03
N SER A 147 16.63 -14.40 -4.92
CA SER A 147 15.94 -13.44 -5.76
C SER A 147 16.23 -12.06 -5.18
N SER A 148 17.05 -11.25 -5.86
CA SER A 148 17.28 -9.85 -5.51
C SER A 148 15.96 -9.23 -5.04
N SER A 149 15.85 -8.95 -3.75
CA SER A 149 14.66 -8.39 -3.12
C SER A 149 14.53 -6.95 -3.58
N VAL A 150 14.08 -6.76 -4.82
CA VAL A 150 13.89 -5.42 -5.40
C VAL A 150 12.80 -4.74 -4.57
N LEU A 151 13.22 -3.88 -3.64
CA LEU A 151 12.33 -3.18 -2.72
C LEU A 151 11.46 -2.15 -3.45
N ILE A 152 12.01 -1.53 -4.51
CA ILE A 152 11.34 -0.51 -5.30
C ILE A 152 11.17 -1.00 -6.72
N GLY A 153 9.93 -1.28 -7.10
CA GLY A 153 9.56 -1.60 -8.48
C GLY A 153 10.03 -0.53 -9.46
N LYS A 154 10.39 -0.95 -10.68
CA LYS A 154 10.87 -0.06 -11.75
C LYS A 154 9.93 1.13 -12.01
N ASN A 155 8.64 0.97 -11.78
CA ASN A 155 7.61 1.98 -11.99
C ASN A 155 7.19 2.71 -10.70
N SER A 156 7.71 2.32 -9.54
CA SER A 156 7.29 2.82 -8.23
C SER A 156 8.08 4.05 -7.75
N TRP A 157 9.11 4.46 -8.49
CA TRP A 157 9.93 5.63 -8.13
C TRP A 157 9.14 6.94 -8.03
N ARG A 158 8.13 7.13 -8.90
CA ARG A 158 7.23 8.29 -8.82
C ARG A 158 6.35 8.24 -7.57
N LEU A 159 5.93 7.04 -7.18
CA LEU A 159 5.14 6.83 -5.96
C LEU A 159 5.98 7.11 -4.70
N LEU A 160 7.23 6.66 -4.66
CA LEU A 160 8.16 6.99 -3.58
C LEU A 160 8.36 8.51 -3.46
N ALA A 161 8.61 9.20 -4.58
CA ALA A 161 8.76 10.64 -4.59
C ALA A 161 7.51 11.37 -4.08
N TRP A 162 6.32 10.86 -4.40
CA TRP A 162 5.05 11.39 -3.93
C TRP A 162 4.84 11.17 -2.43
N PHE A 163 5.16 9.99 -1.89
CA PHE A 163 5.10 9.73 -0.44
C PHE A 163 6.03 10.65 0.34
N ILE A 164 7.31 10.75 -0.07
CA ILE A 164 8.29 11.64 0.57
C ILE A 164 7.78 13.09 0.57
N HIS A 165 7.22 13.55 -0.54
CA HIS A 165 6.63 14.90 -0.65
C HIS A 165 5.48 15.12 0.33
N LEU A 166 4.59 14.14 0.51
CA LEU A 166 3.50 14.25 1.49
C LEU A 166 4.02 14.31 2.92
N PHE A 167 4.99 13.47 3.28
CA PHE A 167 5.56 13.46 4.63
C PHE A 167 6.30 14.75 4.95
N GLU A 168 7.08 15.29 4.01
CA GLU A 168 7.72 16.59 4.16
C GLU A 168 6.70 17.72 4.33
N LYS A 169 5.63 17.72 3.54
CA LYS A 169 4.57 18.72 3.64
C LYS A 169 3.81 18.61 4.98
N ASP A 170 3.58 17.39 5.46
CA ASP A 170 2.97 17.14 6.77
C ASP A 170 3.87 17.68 7.90
N GLN A 171 5.17 17.35 7.88
CA GLN A 171 6.13 17.84 8.85
C GLN A 171 6.27 19.37 8.83
N ALA A 172 6.24 20.00 7.65
CA ALA A 172 6.27 21.46 7.51
C ALA A 172 5.01 22.15 8.05
N THR A 173 3.86 21.48 8.03
CA THR A 173 2.60 22.02 8.58
C THR A 173 2.59 22.02 10.11
N VAL A 174 3.35 21.13 10.73
CA VAL A 174 3.48 21.00 12.19
C VAL A 174 4.35 22.13 12.79
N GLU A 175 5.34 22.64 12.06
CA GLU A 175 6.28 23.68 12.52
C GLU A 175 5.62 24.98 13.02
N PRO A 176 4.70 25.64 12.28
CA PRO A 176 4.07 26.87 12.75
C PRO A 176 3.13 26.68 13.96
N HIS A 177 2.54 25.49 14.12
CA HIS A 177 1.66 25.19 15.26
C HIS A 177 2.44 25.16 16.58
N LEU A 178 3.61 24.49 16.55
CA LEU A 178 4.54 24.43 17.69
C LEU A 178 5.08 25.81 18.06
N ALA A 179 5.43 26.65 17.07
CA ALA A 179 5.87 28.01 17.32
C ALA A 179 4.79 28.86 18.03
N GLY A 180 3.51 28.67 17.66
CA GLY A 180 2.38 29.31 18.34
C GLY A 180 2.16 28.83 19.78
N MET A 181 2.31 27.53 20.04
CA MET A 181 2.16 26.96 21.40
C MET A 181 3.32 27.32 22.34
N LEU A 182 4.55 27.35 21.84
CA LEU A 182 5.75 27.73 22.60
C LEU A 182 5.64 29.14 23.17
N LEU A 183 4.99 30.06 22.45
CA LEU A 183 4.74 31.43 22.94
C LEU A 183 3.79 31.47 24.15
N VAL A 184 2.94 30.45 24.34
CA VAL A 184 1.99 30.35 25.46
C VAL A 184 2.62 29.66 26.67
N HIS A 185 3.53 28.70 26.46
CA HIS A 185 4.14 27.88 27.53
C HIS A 185 5.55 28.32 27.99
N HIS A 186 6.03 29.48 27.51
CA HIS A 186 7.41 29.98 27.71
C HIS A 186 7.84 30.27 29.17
N LYS A 187 7.06 29.90 30.19
CA LYS A 187 7.42 30.09 31.60
C LYS A 187 7.87 28.84 32.36
N SER A 188 7.73 27.62 31.82
CA SER A 188 8.03 26.40 32.60
C SER A 188 8.99 25.38 31.96
N SER A 189 9.51 25.60 30.76
CA SER A 189 10.46 24.67 30.12
C SER A 189 11.82 25.36 29.86
N ILE A 190 12.59 25.55 30.93
CA ILE A 190 14.01 25.96 30.88
C ILE A 190 14.95 24.75 31.11
N LEU A 191 14.42 23.53 31.26
CA LEU A 191 15.22 22.39 31.73
C LEU A 191 15.51 21.25 30.74
N LEU A 192 15.09 21.30 29.48
CA LEU A 192 15.67 20.38 28.49
C LEU A 192 15.93 21.10 27.17
N ASN A 193 17.18 21.02 26.70
CA ASN A 193 17.63 21.37 25.34
C ASN A 193 17.00 20.49 24.24
N GLN A 194 15.84 19.89 24.49
CA GLN A 194 15.06 19.16 23.50
C GLN A 194 14.30 20.20 22.70
N SER A 195 14.85 20.59 21.55
CA SER A 195 14.05 21.26 20.52
C SER A 195 12.78 20.44 20.31
N PRO A 196 11.57 21.03 20.26
CA PRO A 196 10.36 20.26 20.03
C PRO A 196 10.55 19.45 18.76
N GLU A 197 10.57 18.13 18.92
CA GLU A 197 11.01 17.24 17.86
C GLU A 197 9.98 17.25 16.76
N ARG A 198 10.46 17.61 15.57
CA ARG A 198 9.65 17.95 14.40
C ARG A 198 9.38 16.68 13.61
N TYR A 199 8.44 15.85 14.02
CA TYR A 199 8.16 14.61 13.28
C TYR A 199 6.72 14.53 12.78
N SER A 200 6.54 13.87 11.64
CA SER A 200 5.22 13.52 11.12
C SER A 200 4.76 12.22 11.77
N ILE A 201 3.62 12.26 12.47
CA ILE A 201 2.98 11.07 13.05
C ILE A 201 2.56 10.07 11.96
N PHE A 202 2.22 10.55 10.76
CA PHE A 202 1.90 9.71 9.61
C PHE A 202 3.13 9.05 9.00
N PHE A 203 4.31 9.67 9.09
CA PHE A 203 5.56 9.02 8.73
C PHE A 203 5.92 7.94 9.76
N LEU A 204 5.81 8.26 11.05
CA LEU A 204 6.05 7.32 12.13
C LEU A 204 5.14 6.08 12.03
N SER A 205 3.87 6.28 11.64
CA SER A 205 2.92 5.18 11.44
C SER A 205 3.31 4.20 10.32
N GLN A 206 4.28 4.54 9.46
CA GLN A 206 4.83 3.64 8.44
C GLN A 206 5.96 2.74 8.95
N ILE A 207 6.43 2.94 10.17
CA ILE A 207 7.51 2.15 10.76
C ILE A 207 6.87 1.01 11.55
N LYS A 208 7.32 -0.24 11.36
CA LYS A 208 6.69 -1.38 12.03
C LYS A 208 6.88 -1.28 13.56
N PRO A 209 5.82 -1.46 14.38
CA PRO A 209 5.96 -1.55 15.83
C PRO A 209 6.72 -2.83 16.21
N ALA A 210 7.50 -2.79 17.31
CA ALA A 210 8.33 -3.91 17.71
C ALA A 210 7.55 -5.19 18.00
N HIS A 211 6.44 -5.04 18.73
CA HIS A 211 5.57 -6.13 19.12
C HIS A 211 4.11 -5.64 19.05
N SER A 212 3.17 -6.57 18.87
CA SER A 212 1.73 -6.23 18.83
C SER A 212 1.17 -5.75 20.18
N ARG A 213 1.99 -5.69 21.24
CA ARG A 213 1.61 -5.19 22.56
C ARG A 213 1.99 -3.70 22.65
N SER A 214 0.98 -2.91 22.98
CA SER A 214 0.77 -1.49 22.62
C SER A 214 1.70 -0.43 23.23
N SER A 215 2.88 -0.78 23.75
CA SER A 215 3.72 0.17 24.50
C SER A 215 5.20 0.17 24.12
N GLU A 216 5.63 -0.68 23.19
CA GLU A 216 7.04 -0.72 22.82
C GLU A 216 7.38 0.28 21.71
N PRO A 217 8.59 0.87 21.74
CA PRO A 217 9.08 1.73 20.66
C PRO A 217 9.04 1.01 19.32
N ARG A 218 8.83 1.74 18.23
CA ARG A 218 8.90 1.15 16.89
C ARG A 218 10.33 0.68 16.62
N SER A 219 10.55 -0.63 16.51
CA SER A 219 11.90 -1.21 16.52
C SER A 219 12.53 -1.40 15.15
N SER A 220 11.77 -1.32 14.05
CA SER A 220 12.29 -1.64 12.72
C SER A 220 11.95 -0.53 11.72
N ALA A 221 12.89 0.41 11.62
CA ALA A 221 12.98 1.33 10.48
C ALA A 221 13.66 0.69 9.27
N ASP A 222 13.96 -0.62 9.33
CA ASP A 222 14.73 -1.36 8.32
C ASP A 222 14.17 -1.18 6.91
N PRO A 223 12.84 -1.28 6.66
CA PRO A 223 12.31 -1.07 5.31
C PRO A 223 12.61 0.33 4.76
N ALA A 224 12.50 1.37 5.58
CA ALA A 224 12.80 2.74 5.18
C ALA A 224 14.31 2.94 4.95
N LEU A 225 15.15 2.36 5.81
CA LEU A 225 16.62 2.40 5.67
C LEU A 225 17.09 1.66 4.42
N ASP A 226 16.55 0.47 4.14
CA ASP A 226 16.87 -0.29 2.95
C ASP A 226 16.46 0.46 1.67
N ILE A 227 15.30 1.15 1.69
CA ILE A 227 14.88 2.06 0.62
C ILE A 227 15.88 3.21 0.46
N ILE A 228 16.35 3.82 1.56
CA ILE A 228 17.36 4.89 1.52
C ILE A 228 18.67 4.38 0.89
N PHE A 229 19.19 3.25 1.34
CA PHE A 229 20.40 2.65 0.76
C PHE A 229 20.21 2.28 -0.71
N THR A 230 19.04 1.74 -1.06
CA THR A 230 18.66 1.47 -2.45
C THR A 230 18.68 2.73 -3.30
N CYS A 231 18.17 3.85 -2.77
CA CYS A 231 18.21 5.16 -3.42
C CYS A 231 19.64 5.66 -3.63
N TYR A 232 20.51 5.54 -2.63
CA TYR A 232 21.91 5.98 -2.73
C TYR A 232 22.73 5.16 -3.73
N ASN A 233 22.41 3.87 -3.88
CA ASN A 233 23.06 3.00 -4.85
C ASN A 233 22.60 3.24 -6.30
N GLN A 234 21.67 4.17 -6.56
CA GLN A 234 21.23 4.49 -7.92
C GLN A 234 22.23 5.38 -8.66
N THR A 235 22.38 5.13 -9.97
CA THR A 235 23.14 5.99 -10.88
C THR A 235 22.41 7.32 -11.17
N ASP A 236 21.08 7.30 -11.19
CA ASP A 236 20.24 8.49 -11.36
C ASP A 236 20.30 9.40 -10.12
N GLY A 237 20.80 10.62 -10.32
CA GLY A 237 20.92 11.62 -9.25
C GLY A 237 19.59 11.99 -8.60
N ARG A 238 18.47 11.95 -9.34
CA ARG A 238 17.14 12.25 -8.78
C ARG A 238 16.71 11.20 -7.76
N ARG A 239 17.08 9.94 -7.97
CA ARG A 239 16.78 8.85 -7.02
C ARG A 239 17.65 8.93 -5.79
N ARG A 240 18.93 9.28 -5.93
CA ARG A 240 19.81 9.54 -4.78
C ARG A 240 19.28 10.68 -3.91
N GLU A 241 18.74 11.72 -4.54
CA GLU A 241 18.11 12.84 -3.82
C GLU A 241 16.88 12.40 -3.00
N LEU A 242 16.07 11.46 -3.51
CA LEU A 242 14.98 10.87 -2.72
C LEU A 242 15.50 10.19 -1.44
N GLY A 243 16.64 9.49 -1.53
CA GLY A 243 17.30 8.89 -0.36
C GLY A 243 17.72 9.93 0.68
N ALA A 244 18.29 11.05 0.25
CA ALA A 244 18.69 12.15 1.15
C ALA A 244 17.49 12.80 1.84
N ARG A 245 16.42 13.05 1.08
CA ARG A 245 15.15 13.59 1.61
C ARG A 245 14.51 12.65 2.62
N LEU A 246 14.42 11.37 2.29
CA LEU A 246 13.89 10.34 3.20
C LEU A 246 14.76 10.18 4.46
N MET A 247 16.08 10.24 4.34
CA MET A 247 16.98 10.23 5.51
C MET A 247 16.73 11.43 6.44
N SER A 248 16.41 12.60 5.89
CA SER A 248 16.01 13.76 6.70
C SER A 248 14.72 13.52 7.47
N LEU A 249 13.75 12.82 6.87
CA LEU A 249 12.50 12.45 7.54
C LEU A 249 12.72 11.42 8.65
N VAL A 250 13.61 10.44 8.45
CA VAL A 250 13.92 9.37 9.42
C VAL A 250 14.67 9.87 10.65
N ARG A 251 15.54 10.87 10.50
CA ARG A 251 16.29 11.45 11.63
C ARG A 251 15.38 12.13 12.66
N SER A 252 14.28 12.74 12.23
CA SER A 252 13.37 13.46 13.12
C SER A 252 12.66 12.59 14.16
N PRO A 253 12.07 11.43 13.82
CA PRO A 253 11.38 10.56 14.77
C PRO A 253 12.31 9.64 15.58
N ILE A 254 13.46 9.19 15.05
CA ILE A 254 14.33 8.24 15.78
C ILE A 254 14.91 8.86 17.06
N LEU A 255 15.14 10.18 17.06
CA LEU A 255 15.58 10.90 18.26
C LEU A 255 14.51 10.92 19.37
N VAL A 256 13.23 10.74 19.04
CA VAL A 256 12.09 10.75 19.99
C VAL A 256 12.01 9.43 20.79
N THR A 257 12.47 8.33 20.18
CA THR A 257 12.31 6.98 20.74
C THR A 257 13.52 6.47 21.53
N LEU A 258 14.64 7.20 21.52
CA LEU A 258 15.88 6.89 22.25
C LEU A 258 16.00 7.74 23.52
#